data_AF-A0A1V2QJB6-F1
#
_entry.id   AF-A0A1V2QJB6-F1
#
_cell.length_a   1.000
_cell.length_b   1.000
_cell.length_c   1.000
_cell.angle_alpha   90.00
_cell.angle_beta   90.00
_cell.angle_gamma   90.00
#
_symmetry.space_group_name_H-M   'P 1'
#
loop_
_entity.id
_entity.type
_entity.pdbx_description
1 polymer ?
#
loop_
_entity_poly.entity_id
_entity_poly.type
_entity_poly.pdbx_seq_one_letter_code
_entity_poly.pdbx_strand_id
1 'polypeptide(L)'
;MNDLSTQPEQSLVRWPHTGIQAPYLLTAQRTGTFEMSRGAAFTADLVHPGLEVVGTLENRGDDCGTWFFPQDRAVFSQQDLERFAVQCLEDGESLSEVASVASEFLLDMVVEESEVEALVAEMRKRNGFLVRVYEPRTAGNCGPLRGEVLLYQNIVWSPRDRAAFVERLNANPDNHVAEGAYWEMFTGREWVPLPAERATDPQQHADRIKEMTAVYAVTKPKVNGRVQGAGPLADGRYVNGAPGMEWLLVEDTGIGRTDQWCRCPFSVGRVDRRATVRFEKWSDREGLLGTGTLHQHAACRRLITID
;
A
#
# COMPACT_ATOMS: atom_id res chain seq x y z
N MET A 1 25.92 11.72 -38.90
CA MET A 1 24.62 11.55 -38.22
C MET A 1 24.62 10.14 -37.68
N ASN A 2 25.08 9.96 -36.44
CA ASN A 2 25.06 8.67 -35.79
C ASN A 2 23.80 8.62 -34.94
N ASP A 3 23.00 7.60 -35.23
CA ASP A 3 21.78 7.21 -34.54
C ASP A 3 22.03 7.15 -33.03
N LEU A 4 21.26 7.94 -32.29
CA LEU A 4 21.26 7.94 -30.83
C LEU A 4 20.62 6.64 -30.38
N SER A 5 21.51 5.66 -30.24
CA SER A 5 21.40 4.42 -29.49
C SER A 5 20.24 4.46 -28.50
N THR A 6 19.22 3.67 -28.80
CA THR A 6 18.26 3.11 -27.86
C THR A 6 19.02 2.57 -26.65
N GLN A 7 19.07 3.35 -25.57
CA GLN A 7 19.41 2.79 -24.27
C GLN A 7 18.35 1.73 -23.94
N PRO A 8 18.74 0.54 -23.49
CA PRO A 8 17.75 -0.45 -23.05
C PRO A 8 16.91 0.21 -21.96
N GLU A 9 15.58 0.20 -22.10
CA GLU A 9 14.66 0.63 -21.05
C GLU A 9 15.03 -0.12 -19.77
N GLN A 10 15.73 0.54 -18.86
CA GLN A 10 15.95 0.01 -17.53
C GLN A 10 14.56 -0.08 -16.88
N SER A 11 14.15 -1.30 -16.57
CA SER A 11 12.91 -1.55 -15.84
C SER A 11 12.99 -0.84 -14.48
N LEU A 12 12.34 0.31 -14.36
CA LEU A 12 12.23 1.04 -13.10
C LEU A 12 11.40 0.23 -12.09
N VAL A 13 11.77 0.32 -10.83
CA VAL A 13 11.04 -0.25 -9.70
C VAL A 13 10.18 0.85 -9.10
N ARG A 14 8.88 0.58 -8.94
CA ARG A 14 7.97 1.48 -8.22
C ARG A 14 8.08 1.25 -6.71
N TRP A 15 8.38 2.31 -5.97
CA TRP A 15 8.41 2.33 -4.52
C TRP A 15 6.97 2.27 -4.00
N PRO A 16 6.64 1.32 -3.11
CA PRO A 16 5.25 1.03 -2.77
C PRO A 16 4.53 2.17 -2.01
N HIS A 17 5.26 2.98 -1.23
CA HIS A 17 4.62 3.96 -0.36
C HIS A 17 4.57 5.36 -0.98
N THR A 18 5.67 5.82 -1.56
CA THR A 18 5.78 7.13 -2.22
C THR A 18 5.31 7.09 -3.67
N GLY A 19 5.40 5.94 -4.34
CA GLY A 19 5.05 5.79 -5.75
C GLY A 19 6.17 6.17 -6.73
N ILE A 20 7.33 6.61 -6.22
CA ILE A 20 8.53 6.93 -7.01
C ILE A 20 8.93 5.72 -7.86
N GLN A 21 9.24 5.96 -9.13
CA GLN A 21 9.79 4.95 -10.02
C GLN A 21 11.29 5.23 -10.16
N ALA A 22 12.13 4.29 -9.72
CA ALA A 22 13.58 4.49 -9.70
C ALA A 22 14.31 3.23 -10.17
N PRO A 23 15.59 3.32 -10.58
CA PRO A 23 16.38 2.15 -10.97
C PRO A 23 16.44 1.07 -9.87
N TYR A 24 16.38 1.47 -8.60
CA TYR A 24 16.30 0.59 -7.44
C TYR A 24 15.69 1.33 -6.24
N LEU A 25 15.38 0.60 -5.16
CA LEU A 25 14.88 1.18 -3.90
C LEU A 25 16.04 1.59 -3.00
N LEU A 26 16.11 2.87 -2.68
CA LEU A 26 16.92 3.38 -1.56
C LEU A 26 16.06 3.42 -0.30
N THR A 27 16.64 3.13 0.86
CA THR A 27 15.94 3.23 2.15
C THR A 27 16.75 4.04 3.15
N ALA A 28 16.06 4.58 4.15
CA ALA A 28 16.66 5.31 5.26
C ALA A 28 16.50 4.50 6.56
N GLN A 29 17.58 4.38 7.33
CA GLN A 29 17.55 3.81 8.68
C GLN A 29 17.80 4.92 9.68
N ARG A 30 16.74 5.36 10.36
CA ARG A 30 16.80 6.49 11.30
C ARG A 30 17.66 6.16 12.51
N THR A 31 18.66 7.00 12.77
CA THR A 31 19.62 6.87 13.88
C THR A 31 19.32 7.82 15.03
N GLY A 32 18.63 8.94 14.77
CA GLY A 32 18.19 9.87 15.81
C GLY A 32 17.20 10.92 15.30
N THR A 33 16.32 11.38 16.19
CA THR A 33 15.33 12.43 15.91
C THR A 33 15.15 13.33 17.12
N PHE A 34 14.96 14.63 16.87
CA PHE A 34 14.70 15.63 17.89
C PHE A 34 13.62 16.60 17.40
N GLU A 35 12.53 16.74 18.16
CA GLU A 35 11.47 17.71 17.86
C GLU A 35 11.95 19.14 18.12
N MET A 36 11.77 20.01 17.13
CA MET A 36 12.07 21.43 17.19
C MET A 36 10.80 22.26 16.93
N SER A 37 10.85 23.55 17.25
CA SER A 37 9.70 24.45 17.10
C SER A 37 9.27 24.68 15.65
N ARG A 38 10.08 24.28 14.67
CA ARG A 38 9.85 24.43 13.22
C ARG A 38 9.85 23.11 12.46
N GLY A 39 9.88 21.97 13.15
CA GLY A 39 9.94 20.66 12.50
C GLY A 39 10.74 19.65 13.31
N ALA A 40 11.11 18.54 12.70
CA ALA A 40 11.95 17.52 13.33
C ALA A 40 13.34 17.54 12.71
N ALA A 41 14.37 17.72 13.53
CA ALA A 41 15.73 17.43 13.12
C ALA A 41 15.95 15.92 13.19
N PHE A 42 16.62 15.34 12.19
CA PHE A 42 16.94 13.91 12.20
C PHE A 42 18.29 13.61 11.56
N THR A 43 18.80 12.44 11.93
CA THR A 43 19.88 11.75 11.23
C THR A 43 19.42 10.35 10.86
N ALA A 44 19.81 9.89 9.67
CA ALA A 44 19.52 8.55 9.20
C ALA A 44 20.64 8.03 8.29
N ASP A 45 20.86 6.73 8.25
CA ASP A 45 21.75 6.11 7.28
C ASP A 45 21.00 5.90 5.95
N LEU A 46 21.60 6.32 4.84
CA LEU A 46 21.12 6.00 3.50
C LEU A 46 21.64 4.62 3.09
N VAL A 47 20.73 3.72 2.75
CA VAL A 47 21.04 2.32 2.44
C VAL A 47 20.76 2.03 0.96
N HIS A 48 21.79 1.56 0.26
CA HIS A 48 21.72 1.07 -1.11
C HIS A 48 21.60 -0.47 -1.12
N PRO A 49 20.75 -1.06 -1.97
CA PRO A 49 20.42 -2.49 -1.90
C PRO A 49 21.59 -3.43 -2.22
N GLY A 50 22.62 -2.94 -2.93
CA GLY A 50 23.84 -3.71 -3.25
C GLY A 50 25.13 -3.20 -2.61
N LEU A 51 25.09 -2.06 -1.90
CA LEU A 51 26.28 -1.43 -1.31
C LEU A 51 26.15 -1.23 0.21
N GLU A 52 25.00 -1.60 0.79
CA GLU A 52 24.65 -1.35 2.19
C GLU A 52 24.63 0.15 2.50
N VAL A 53 25.16 0.58 3.64
CA VAL A 53 25.17 1.99 4.04
C VAL A 53 26.13 2.77 3.14
N VAL A 54 25.61 3.77 2.43
CA VAL A 54 26.38 4.61 1.49
C VAL A 54 26.66 6.02 2.02
N GLY A 55 25.97 6.44 3.08
CA GLY A 55 26.20 7.71 3.75
C GLY A 55 25.09 8.05 4.72
N THR A 56 25.08 9.30 5.18
CA THR A 56 24.17 9.80 6.20
C THR A 56 23.29 10.90 5.62
N LEU A 57 22.01 10.87 5.99
CA LEU A 57 21.02 11.91 5.77
C LEU A 57 20.93 12.77 7.02
N GLU A 58 20.91 14.09 6.86
CA GLU A 58 20.69 15.06 7.93
C GLU A 58 19.59 16.02 7.54
N ASN A 59 18.64 16.25 8.44
CA ASN A 59 17.73 17.39 8.39
C ASN A 59 17.84 18.14 9.72
N ARG A 60 17.92 19.47 9.67
CA ARG A 60 18.12 20.31 10.87
C ARG A 60 16.83 20.80 11.51
N GLY A 61 15.66 20.48 10.94
CA GLY A 61 14.36 20.92 11.47
C GLY A 61 14.13 22.42 11.37
N ASP A 62 14.83 23.10 10.46
CA ASP A 62 14.77 24.54 10.22
C ASP A 62 14.14 24.89 8.85
N ASP A 63 13.17 24.06 8.41
CA ASP A 63 12.52 24.13 7.09
C ASP A 63 13.47 23.98 5.89
N CYS A 64 14.72 23.57 6.12
CA CYS A 64 15.64 23.21 5.04
C CYS A 64 15.43 21.76 4.59
N GLY A 65 15.75 21.49 3.32
CA GLY A 65 15.70 20.14 2.74
C GLY A 65 16.67 19.17 3.39
N THR A 66 16.47 17.87 3.14
CA THR A 66 17.36 16.81 3.63
C THR A 66 18.69 16.82 2.89
N TRP A 67 19.81 16.83 3.62
CA TRP A 67 21.17 16.78 3.06
C TRP A 67 21.75 15.37 3.08
N PHE A 68 22.63 15.07 2.12
CA PHE A 68 23.37 13.82 2.04
C PHE A 68 24.87 14.02 2.28
N PHE A 69 25.44 13.19 3.15
CA PHE A 69 26.85 13.11 3.46
C PHE A 69 27.38 11.71 3.13
N PRO A 70 28.14 11.53 2.03
CA PRO A 70 28.62 10.22 1.64
C PRO A 70 29.64 9.67 2.64
N GLN A 71 29.52 8.38 2.99
CA GLN A 71 30.47 7.69 3.88
C GLN A 71 31.79 7.42 3.16
N ASP A 72 31.73 6.97 1.91
CA ASP A 72 32.88 6.83 1.02
C ASP A 72 32.53 7.38 -0.38
N ARG A 73 33.13 8.52 -0.73
CA ARG A 73 32.90 9.21 -2.00
C ARG A 73 33.37 8.40 -3.22
N ALA A 74 34.23 7.40 -3.04
CA ALA A 74 34.66 6.52 -4.13
C ALA A 74 33.64 5.41 -4.43
N VAL A 75 32.76 5.09 -3.48
CA VAL A 75 31.72 4.05 -3.60
C VAL A 75 30.40 4.65 -4.06
N PHE A 76 29.96 5.72 -3.41
CA PHE A 76 28.72 6.42 -3.75
C PHE A 76 28.84 7.90 -3.34
N SER A 77 28.87 8.78 -4.34
CA SER A 77 29.08 10.21 -4.15
C SER A 77 27.79 11.02 -4.30
N GLN A 78 27.87 12.32 -3.99
CA GLN A 78 26.80 13.27 -4.29
C GLN A 78 26.43 13.28 -5.79
N GLN A 79 27.42 13.14 -6.68
CA GLN A 79 27.18 13.11 -8.12
C GLN A 79 26.44 11.83 -8.56
N ASP A 80 26.64 10.72 -7.84
CA ASP A 80 25.91 9.48 -8.12
C ASP A 80 24.46 9.59 -7.66
N LEU A 81 24.21 10.24 -6.51
CA LEU A 81 22.86 10.58 -6.05
C LEU A 81 22.13 11.49 -7.05
N GLU A 82 22.78 12.54 -7.53
CA GLU A 82 22.21 13.46 -8.53
C GLU A 82 21.90 12.73 -9.84
N ARG A 83 22.82 11.88 -10.32
CA ARG A 83 22.59 11.06 -11.53
C ARG A 83 21.45 10.07 -11.35
N PHE A 84 21.31 9.50 -10.15
CA PHE A 84 20.22 8.61 -9.79
C PHE A 84 18.89 9.35 -9.75
N ALA A 85 18.84 10.55 -9.15
CA ALA A 85 17.63 11.38 -9.10
C ALA A 85 17.09 11.76 -10.49
N VAL A 86 17.97 12.02 -11.46
CA VAL A 86 17.59 12.30 -12.86
C VAL A 86 16.89 11.11 -13.53
N GLN A 87 17.17 9.87 -13.11
CA GLN A 87 16.55 8.66 -13.64
C GLN A 87 15.23 8.32 -12.94
N CYS A 88 14.90 9.02 -11.85
CA CYS A 88 13.70 8.78 -11.08
C CYS A 88 12.51 9.53 -11.68
N LEU A 89 11.34 8.91 -11.57
CA LEU A 89 10.07 9.50 -11.96
C LEU A 89 9.12 9.56 -10.78
N GLU A 90 8.31 10.61 -10.72
CA GLU A 90 7.15 10.73 -9.85
C GLU A 90 5.91 10.79 -10.73
N ASP A 91 5.01 9.81 -10.56
CA ASP A 91 3.77 9.68 -11.34
C ASP A 91 3.95 9.79 -12.88
N GLY A 92 5.13 9.37 -13.35
CA GLY A 92 5.51 9.36 -14.78
C GLY A 92 6.31 10.58 -15.25
N GLU A 93 6.52 11.57 -14.39
CA GLU A 93 7.27 12.80 -14.71
C GLU A 93 8.67 12.78 -14.09
N SER A 94 9.64 13.45 -14.72
CA SER A 94 11.01 13.47 -14.18
C SER A 94 11.07 14.24 -12.86
N LEU A 95 11.87 13.76 -11.89
CA LEU A 95 12.09 14.53 -10.66
C LEU A 95 12.69 15.93 -10.91
N SER A 96 13.39 16.11 -12.04
CA SER A 96 13.95 17.41 -12.43
C SER A 96 12.88 18.40 -12.92
N GLU A 97 11.67 17.93 -13.23
CA GLU A 97 10.54 18.74 -13.69
C GLU A 97 9.56 19.09 -12.57
N VAL A 98 9.51 18.27 -11.50
CA VAL A 98 8.59 18.44 -10.35
C VAL A 98 9.25 19.18 -9.18
N ALA A 99 10.58 19.13 -9.06
CA ALA A 99 11.33 19.74 -7.96
C ALA A 99 12.47 20.64 -8.45
N SER A 100 12.72 21.73 -7.71
CA SER A 100 13.84 22.64 -8.00
C SER A 100 15.21 21.97 -7.80
N VAL A 101 15.29 21.03 -6.86
CA VAL A 101 16.48 20.21 -6.58
C VAL A 101 16.05 18.76 -6.49
N ALA A 102 16.18 18.02 -7.60
CA ALA A 102 15.71 16.65 -7.72
C ALA A 102 16.31 15.69 -6.67
N SER A 103 17.57 15.90 -6.30
CA SER A 103 18.26 15.08 -5.29
C SER A 103 17.72 15.31 -3.88
N GLU A 104 17.45 16.55 -3.47
CA GLU A 104 16.84 16.86 -2.17
C GLU A 104 15.44 16.26 -2.08
N PHE A 105 14.62 16.46 -3.11
CA PHE A 105 13.29 15.87 -3.18
C PHE A 105 13.32 14.33 -3.09
N LEU A 106 14.25 13.70 -3.82
CA LEU A 106 14.46 12.26 -3.73
C LEU A 106 14.80 11.82 -2.30
N LEU A 107 15.67 12.56 -1.59
CA LEU A 107 16.04 12.21 -0.21
C LEU A 107 14.84 12.28 0.73
N ASP A 108 13.99 13.29 0.58
CA ASP A 108 12.74 13.39 1.34
C ASP A 108 11.83 12.19 1.05
N MET A 109 11.72 11.77 -0.22
CA MET A 109 10.96 10.56 -0.59
C MET A 109 11.57 9.28 -0.03
N VAL A 110 12.91 9.16 0.08
CA VAL A 110 13.55 7.99 0.71
C VAL A 110 13.19 7.91 2.20
N VAL A 111 13.17 9.06 2.87
CA VAL A 111 12.79 9.16 4.29
C VAL A 111 11.32 8.79 4.46
N GLU A 112 10.42 9.41 3.67
CA GLU A 112 8.98 9.13 3.71
C GLU A 112 8.71 7.64 3.42
N GLU A 113 9.34 7.06 2.41
CA GLU A 113 9.19 5.64 2.05
C GLU A 113 9.50 4.72 3.25
N SER A 114 10.53 5.06 4.03
CA SER A 114 10.97 4.29 5.19
C SER A 114 10.09 4.52 6.42
N GLU A 115 9.60 5.74 6.62
CA GLU A 115 8.63 6.06 7.67
C GLU A 115 7.29 5.37 7.43
N VAL A 116 6.80 5.38 6.19
CA VAL A 116 5.55 4.71 5.82
C VAL A 116 5.71 3.20 5.89
N GLU A 117 6.88 2.63 5.57
CA GLU A 117 7.15 1.20 5.80
C GLU A 117 6.96 0.82 7.29
N ALA A 118 7.45 1.65 8.21
CA ALA A 118 7.25 1.45 9.65
C ALA A 118 5.76 1.57 10.04
N LEU A 119 5.01 2.53 9.46
CA LEU A 119 3.56 2.64 9.66
C LEU A 119 2.80 1.44 9.09
N VAL A 120 3.24 0.86 7.97
CA VAL A 120 2.67 -0.38 7.41
C VAL A 120 2.91 -1.55 8.36
N ALA A 121 4.09 -1.67 8.96
CA ALA A 121 4.35 -2.68 9.97
C ALA A 121 3.40 -2.52 11.18
N GLU A 122 3.18 -1.30 11.65
CA GLU A 122 2.25 -1.02 12.75
C GLU A 122 0.79 -1.25 12.36
N MET A 123 0.38 -0.86 11.14
CA MET A 123 -0.94 -1.17 10.57
C MET A 123 -1.20 -2.68 10.61
N ARG A 124 -0.23 -3.49 10.17
CA ARG A 124 -0.33 -4.96 10.18
C ARG A 124 -0.39 -5.52 11.61
N LYS A 125 0.34 -4.91 12.55
CA LYS A 125 0.34 -5.28 13.97
C LYS A 125 -0.97 -4.93 14.67
N ARG A 126 -1.60 -3.81 14.32
CA ARG A 126 -2.87 -3.35 14.90
C ARG A 126 -4.11 -3.84 14.17
N ASN A 127 -3.94 -4.57 13.05
CA ASN A 127 -5.04 -4.97 12.18
C ASN A 127 -5.87 -3.76 11.71
N GLY A 128 -5.17 -2.66 11.44
CA GLY A 128 -5.76 -1.39 11.01
C GLY A 128 -5.72 -1.22 9.49
N PHE A 129 -5.88 0.01 9.04
CA PHE A 129 -5.63 0.42 7.66
C PHE A 129 -5.01 1.82 7.65
N LEU A 130 -4.25 2.13 6.60
CA LEU A 130 -3.66 3.45 6.41
C LEU A 130 -4.45 4.24 5.37
N VAL A 131 -4.59 5.53 5.62
CA VAL A 131 -5.13 6.49 4.66
C VAL A 131 -4.24 7.71 4.55
N ARG A 132 -4.34 8.40 3.42
CA ARG A 132 -3.70 9.70 3.22
C ARG A 132 -4.54 10.55 2.27
N VAL A 133 -4.30 11.85 2.25
CA VAL A 133 -4.79 12.71 1.19
C VAL A 133 -3.84 12.62 0.00
N TYR A 134 -4.39 12.62 -1.21
CA TYR A 134 -3.65 12.78 -2.45
C TYR A 134 -4.27 13.91 -3.27
N GLU A 135 -3.44 14.86 -3.66
CA GLU A 135 -3.77 15.93 -4.59
C GLU A 135 -3.01 15.71 -5.89
N PRO A 136 -3.69 15.47 -7.02
CA PRO A 136 -3.02 15.33 -8.30
C PRO A 136 -2.37 16.64 -8.73
N ARG A 137 -1.40 16.55 -9.64
CA ARG A 137 -0.82 17.74 -10.28
C ARG A 137 -1.92 18.54 -11.00
N THR A 138 -1.92 19.85 -10.80
CA THR A 138 -2.76 20.83 -11.47
C THR A 138 -1.88 21.96 -12.01
N ALA A 139 -2.47 22.90 -12.77
CA ALA A 139 -1.75 24.10 -13.18
C ALA A 139 -1.34 25.00 -11.99
N GLY A 140 -1.92 24.78 -10.79
CA GLY A 140 -1.68 25.57 -9.60
C GLY A 140 -0.62 25.00 -8.64
N ASN A 141 -0.10 23.79 -8.89
CA ASN A 141 0.92 23.14 -8.04
C ASN A 141 2.08 22.58 -8.89
N CYS A 142 3.25 22.41 -8.27
CA CYS A 142 4.47 21.99 -8.97
C CYS A 142 4.55 20.47 -9.20
N GLY A 143 3.60 19.71 -8.67
CA GLY A 143 3.58 18.25 -8.70
C GLY A 143 2.43 17.70 -7.86
N PRO A 144 2.26 16.36 -7.83
CA PRO A 144 1.31 15.72 -6.93
C PRO A 144 1.70 15.97 -5.47
N LEU A 145 0.73 16.17 -4.59
CA LEU A 145 0.95 16.33 -3.15
C LEU A 145 0.35 15.15 -2.40
N ARG A 146 1.12 14.60 -1.46
CA ARG A 146 0.70 13.52 -0.56
C ARG A 146 0.63 14.08 0.86
N GLY A 147 -0.53 13.93 1.48
CA GLY A 147 -0.74 14.33 2.86
C GLY A 147 -0.15 13.31 3.84
N GLU A 148 -0.21 13.65 5.13
CA GLU A 148 0.20 12.76 6.21
C GLU A 148 -0.50 11.40 6.14
N VAL A 149 0.26 10.34 6.41
CA VAL A 149 -0.28 8.98 6.48
C VAL A 149 -0.87 8.71 7.87
N LEU A 150 -2.18 8.50 7.90
CA LEU A 150 -2.96 8.28 9.11
C LEU A 150 -3.28 6.80 9.31
N LEU A 151 -3.10 6.29 10.53
CA LEU A 151 -3.42 4.92 10.91
C LEU A 151 -4.75 4.82 11.66
N TYR A 152 -5.68 4.04 11.12
CA TYR A 152 -6.98 3.76 11.73
C TYR A 152 -7.17 2.29 12.09
N GLN A 153 -8.02 2.03 13.08
CA GLN A 153 -8.39 0.67 13.49
C GLN A 153 -9.54 0.13 12.65
N ASN A 154 -9.55 -1.19 12.46
CA ASN A 154 -10.55 -1.97 11.73
C ASN A 154 -10.57 -1.69 10.23
N ILE A 155 -10.29 -2.73 9.45
CA ILE A 155 -10.28 -2.67 7.98
C ILE A 155 -11.70 -2.35 7.46
N VAL A 156 -11.80 -1.30 6.65
CA VAL A 156 -13.05 -0.88 5.99
C VAL A 156 -13.23 -1.62 4.65
N TRP A 157 -14.17 -2.57 4.63
CA TRP A 157 -14.41 -3.41 3.45
C TRP A 157 -15.42 -2.78 2.51
N SER A 158 -16.66 -2.58 2.97
CA SER A 158 -17.76 -2.22 2.09
C SER A 158 -17.56 -0.83 1.46
N PRO A 159 -17.99 -0.63 0.20
CA PRO A 159 -18.00 0.71 -0.42
C PRO A 159 -18.75 1.74 0.43
N ARG A 160 -19.83 1.30 1.10
CA ARG A 160 -20.61 2.12 2.01
C ARG A 160 -19.82 2.55 3.25
N ASP A 161 -19.11 1.63 3.90
CA ASP A 161 -18.30 1.95 5.08
C ASP A 161 -17.12 2.85 4.72
N ARG A 162 -16.52 2.63 3.54
CA ARG A 162 -15.46 3.52 3.02
C ARG A 162 -15.98 4.92 2.76
N ALA A 163 -17.13 5.07 2.10
CA ALA A 163 -17.77 6.36 1.88
C ALA A 163 -18.13 7.05 3.22
N ALA A 164 -18.78 6.33 4.14
CA ALA A 164 -19.09 6.86 5.46
C ALA A 164 -17.84 7.24 6.27
N PHE A 165 -16.72 6.55 6.07
CA PHE A 165 -15.44 6.90 6.67
C PHE A 165 -14.84 8.17 6.05
N VAL A 166 -14.90 8.34 4.72
CA VAL A 166 -14.51 9.60 4.05
C VAL A 166 -15.30 10.79 4.60
N GLU A 167 -16.61 10.67 4.77
CA GLU A 167 -17.43 11.73 5.37
C GLU A 167 -16.96 12.08 6.79
N ARG A 168 -16.59 11.08 7.61
CA ARG A 168 -16.02 11.32 8.94
C ARG A 168 -14.65 11.99 8.89
N LEU A 169 -13.81 11.63 7.91
CA LEU A 169 -12.52 12.29 7.72
C LEU A 169 -12.72 13.76 7.37
N ASN A 170 -13.59 14.06 6.40
CA ASN A 170 -13.86 15.42 5.94
C ASN A 170 -14.56 16.29 7.01
N ALA A 171 -15.29 15.68 7.94
CA ALA A 171 -15.91 16.38 9.06
C ALA A 171 -14.91 16.77 10.16
N ASN A 172 -13.69 16.22 10.17
CA ASN A 172 -12.66 16.59 11.12
C ASN A 172 -11.95 17.88 10.65
N PRO A 173 -11.98 18.98 11.43
CA PRO A 173 -11.34 20.24 11.04
C PRO A 173 -9.83 20.14 10.79
N ASP A 174 -9.16 19.17 11.40
CA ASP A 174 -7.72 18.95 11.21
C ASP A 174 -7.41 18.27 9.86
N ASN A 175 -8.41 17.70 9.20
CA ASN A 175 -8.28 16.90 7.98
C ASN A 175 -8.81 17.66 6.75
N HIS A 176 -8.34 18.89 6.54
CA HIS A 176 -8.78 19.68 5.40
C HIS A 176 -8.29 19.07 4.07
N VAL A 177 -9.23 18.82 3.16
CA VAL A 177 -8.95 18.33 1.81
C VAL A 177 -9.16 19.48 0.83
N ALA A 178 -8.11 19.85 0.10
CA ALA A 178 -8.17 20.88 -0.93
C ALA A 178 -9.11 20.47 -2.08
N GLU A 179 -9.58 21.45 -2.85
CA GLU A 179 -10.42 21.18 -4.02
C GLU A 179 -9.66 20.31 -5.04
N GLY A 180 -10.26 19.19 -5.45
CA GLY A 180 -9.65 18.21 -6.38
C GLY A 180 -8.76 17.16 -5.71
N ALA A 181 -8.44 17.31 -4.42
CA ALA A 181 -7.78 16.26 -3.65
C ALA A 181 -8.78 15.19 -3.18
N TYR A 182 -8.29 13.98 -2.95
CA TYR A 182 -9.10 12.85 -2.49
C TYR A 182 -8.35 11.97 -1.51
N TRP A 183 -9.10 11.15 -0.76
CA TRP A 183 -8.53 10.18 0.18
C TRP A 183 -8.11 8.91 -0.54
N GLU A 184 -6.91 8.42 -0.22
CA GLU A 184 -6.41 7.11 -0.62
C GLU A 184 -6.37 6.15 0.58
N MET A 185 -6.43 4.86 0.28
CA MET A 185 -6.24 3.76 1.21
C MET A 185 -5.05 2.91 0.78
N PHE A 186 -4.19 2.53 1.73
CA PHE A 186 -3.14 1.57 1.44
C PHE A 186 -3.70 0.14 1.44
N THR A 187 -3.53 -0.57 0.32
CA THR A 187 -4.03 -1.93 0.11
C THR A 187 -3.19 -3.02 0.78
N GLY A 188 -2.09 -2.65 1.44
CA GLY A 188 -1.03 -3.56 1.83
C GLY A 188 0.07 -3.71 0.77
N ARG A 189 -0.11 -3.08 -0.40
CA ARG A 189 0.86 -3.01 -1.51
C ARG A 189 0.99 -1.63 -2.12
N GLU A 190 -0.13 -0.96 -2.37
CA GLU A 190 -0.18 0.32 -3.07
C GLU A 190 -1.32 1.18 -2.55
N TRP A 191 -1.31 2.45 -2.92
CA TRP A 191 -2.36 3.39 -2.62
C TRP A 191 -3.43 3.36 -3.71
N VAL A 192 -4.69 3.35 -3.30
CA VAL A 192 -5.86 3.40 -4.18
C VAL A 192 -6.89 4.39 -3.64
N PRO A 193 -7.76 4.98 -4.47
CA PRO A 193 -8.86 5.81 -3.98
C PRO A 193 -9.69 5.08 -2.91
N LEU A 194 -9.89 5.73 -1.77
CA LEU A 194 -10.57 5.16 -0.61
C LEU A 194 -12.06 4.88 -0.89
N PRO A 195 -12.87 5.80 -1.42
CA PRO A 195 -14.15 5.40 -1.97
C PRO A 195 -13.88 4.53 -3.20
N ALA A 196 -14.11 3.23 -3.08
CA ALA A 196 -13.97 2.31 -4.20
C ALA A 196 -15.09 2.58 -5.22
N GLU A 197 -14.74 2.70 -6.50
CA GLU A 197 -15.71 2.94 -7.58
C GLU A 197 -16.64 1.75 -7.87
N ARG A 198 -16.47 0.62 -7.18
CA ARG A 198 -17.03 -0.65 -7.61
C ARG A 198 -18.45 -0.87 -7.10
N ALA A 199 -19.44 -0.65 -7.96
CA ALA A 199 -20.78 -1.20 -7.81
C ALA A 199 -20.81 -2.64 -8.37
N THR A 200 -21.34 -3.59 -7.61
CA THR A 200 -21.62 -4.94 -8.13
C THR A 200 -22.91 -4.87 -8.94
N ASP A 201 -22.92 -5.48 -10.13
CA ASP A 201 -24.15 -5.64 -10.91
C ASP A 201 -25.20 -6.43 -10.10
N PRO A 202 -26.44 -5.94 -9.95
CA PRO A 202 -27.47 -6.61 -9.13
C PRO A 202 -27.75 -8.05 -9.56
N GLN A 203 -27.68 -8.35 -10.87
CA GLN A 203 -27.90 -9.71 -11.37
C GLN A 203 -26.73 -10.62 -10.99
N GLN A 204 -25.49 -10.18 -11.23
CA GLN A 204 -24.29 -10.89 -10.76
C GLN A 204 -24.33 -11.15 -9.25
N HIS A 205 -24.76 -10.17 -8.45
CA HIS A 205 -24.93 -10.32 -7.02
C HIS A 205 -25.94 -11.44 -6.70
N ALA A 206 -27.15 -11.37 -7.25
CA ALA A 206 -28.20 -12.35 -6.97
C ALA A 206 -27.78 -13.78 -7.37
N ASP A 207 -27.16 -13.93 -8.54
CA ASP A 207 -26.69 -15.23 -9.03
C ASP A 207 -25.59 -15.80 -8.14
N ARG A 208 -24.66 -14.97 -7.68
CA ARG A 208 -23.57 -15.41 -6.81
C ARG A 208 -24.05 -15.82 -5.42
N ILE A 209 -24.96 -15.06 -4.79
CA ILE A 209 -25.56 -15.45 -3.51
C ILE A 209 -26.32 -16.77 -3.64
N LYS A 210 -27.06 -16.96 -4.74
CA LYS A 210 -27.79 -18.20 -5.01
C LYS A 210 -26.86 -19.40 -5.13
N GLU A 211 -25.74 -19.25 -5.85
CA GLU A 211 -24.72 -20.29 -5.99
C GLU A 211 -24.13 -20.69 -4.64
N MET A 212 -23.69 -19.70 -3.84
CA MET A 212 -23.12 -19.94 -2.50
C MET A 212 -24.12 -20.62 -1.56
N THR A 213 -25.38 -20.18 -1.59
CA THR A 213 -26.45 -20.76 -0.77
C THR A 213 -26.74 -22.22 -1.15
N ALA A 214 -26.73 -22.54 -2.44
CA ALA A 214 -26.93 -23.91 -2.91
C ALA A 214 -25.79 -24.84 -2.45
N VAL A 215 -24.53 -24.41 -2.56
CA VAL A 215 -23.37 -25.16 -2.08
C VAL A 215 -23.42 -25.34 -0.57
N TYR A 216 -23.77 -24.29 0.18
CA TYR A 216 -23.96 -24.37 1.63
C TYR A 216 -25.02 -25.41 2.04
N ALA A 217 -26.17 -25.41 1.38
CA ALA A 217 -27.28 -26.32 1.68
C ALA A 217 -26.92 -27.81 1.48
N VAL A 218 -26.07 -28.11 0.49
CA VAL A 218 -25.63 -29.48 0.18
C VAL A 218 -24.50 -29.94 1.10
N THR A 219 -23.51 -29.06 1.35
CA THR A 219 -22.28 -29.48 2.03
C THR A 219 -22.46 -29.60 3.55
N LYS A 220 -23.37 -28.82 4.15
CA LYS A 220 -23.70 -28.75 5.59
C LYS A 220 -22.47 -28.93 6.51
N PRO A 221 -21.82 -27.86 6.99
CA PRO A 221 -20.58 -27.94 7.77
C PRO A 221 -20.70 -28.97 8.91
N LYS A 222 -19.88 -30.02 8.86
CA LYS A 222 -19.82 -31.01 9.94
C LYS A 222 -18.97 -30.44 11.10
N VAL A 223 -19.61 -30.23 12.25
CA VAL A 223 -19.07 -30.25 13.63
C VAL A 223 -18.73 -28.90 14.34
N ASN A 224 -19.21 -28.78 15.59
CA ASN A 224 -18.78 -27.92 16.71
C ASN A 224 -18.81 -26.37 16.57
N GLY A 225 -19.89 -25.81 16.04
CA GLY A 225 -20.21 -24.38 16.25
C GLY A 225 -19.29 -23.37 15.53
N ARG A 226 -18.40 -23.85 14.66
CA ARG A 226 -17.62 -23.02 13.72
C ARG A 226 -17.89 -23.55 12.32
N VAL A 227 -18.43 -22.71 11.45
CA VAL A 227 -18.70 -23.05 10.05
C VAL A 227 -17.36 -23.29 9.34
N GLN A 228 -17.01 -24.57 9.14
CA GLN A 228 -15.96 -24.98 8.21
C GLN A 228 -16.56 -24.98 6.80
N GLY A 229 -15.87 -24.40 5.82
CA GLY A 229 -16.43 -24.07 4.51
C GLY A 229 -17.36 -25.09 3.87
N ALA A 230 -18.38 -24.59 3.16
CA ALA A 230 -19.12 -25.33 2.18
C ALA A 230 -18.25 -25.52 0.91
N GLY A 231 -18.48 -26.59 0.16
CA GLY A 231 -17.57 -27.11 -0.87
C GLY A 231 -17.26 -26.14 -2.02
N PRO A 232 -16.65 -26.64 -3.10
CA PRO A 232 -16.31 -25.80 -4.23
C PRO A 232 -17.57 -25.34 -4.99
N LEU A 233 -17.54 -24.09 -5.45
CA LEU A 233 -18.39 -23.54 -6.50
C LEU A 233 -18.00 -24.11 -7.87
N ALA A 234 -18.77 -23.78 -8.91
CA ALA A 234 -18.47 -24.22 -10.27
C ALA A 234 -17.13 -23.67 -10.79
N ASP A 235 -16.70 -22.50 -10.29
CA ASP A 235 -15.42 -21.87 -10.61
C ASP A 235 -14.24 -22.40 -9.78
N GLY A 236 -14.47 -23.42 -8.94
CA GLY A 236 -13.45 -24.07 -8.12
C GLY A 236 -13.15 -23.39 -6.78
N ARG A 237 -13.78 -22.24 -6.48
CA ARG A 237 -13.59 -21.54 -5.19
C ARG A 237 -14.42 -22.19 -4.08
N TYR A 238 -13.86 -22.25 -2.88
CA TYR A 238 -14.51 -22.80 -1.69
C TYR A 238 -15.26 -21.71 -0.93
N VAL A 239 -16.47 -22.04 -0.50
CA VAL A 239 -17.37 -21.11 0.20
C VAL A 239 -17.14 -21.21 1.70
N ASN A 240 -16.65 -20.15 2.35
CA ASN A 240 -16.63 -20.06 3.81
C ASN A 240 -17.69 -19.07 4.29
N GLY A 241 -18.47 -19.43 5.32
CA GLY A 241 -19.55 -18.59 5.83
C GLY A 241 -20.92 -19.27 5.75
N ALA A 242 -21.97 -18.51 6.06
CA ALA A 242 -23.34 -19.00 6.11
C ALA A 242 -24.33 -17.90 5.68
N PRO A 243 -25.56 -18.26 5.27
CA PRO A 243 -26.58 -17.28 4.91
C PRO A 243 -26.88 -16.31 6.06
N GLY A 244 -27.08 -15.04 5.73
CA GLY A 244 -27.27 -13.95 6.69
C GLY A 244 -25.97 -13.39 7.30
N MET A 245 -24.82 -13.96 6.95
CA MET A 245 -23.49 -13.49 7.34
C MET A 245 -22.67 -13.08 6.10
N GLU A 246 -21.47 -12.54 6.31
CA GLU A 246 -20.51 -12.36 5.22
C GLU A 246 -19.98 -13.72 4.74
N TRP A 247 -19.82 -13.86 3.43
CA TRP A 247 -19.20 -15.00 2.79
C TRP A 247 -17.76 -14.67 2.40
N LEU A 248 -16.91 -15.69 2.44
CA LEU A 248 -15.54 -15.63 1.98
C LEU A 248 -15.29 -16.77 1.00
N LEU A 249 -15.14 -16.42 -0.27
CA LEU A 249 -14.77 -17.34 -1.34
C LEU A 249 -13.26 -17.38 -1.44
N VAL A 250 -12.65 -18.57 -1.46
CA VAL A 250 -11.19 -18.73 -1.53
C VAL A 250 -10.84 -19.79 -2.57
N GLU A 251 -9.74 -19.61 -3.31
CA GLU A 251 -9.33 -20.57 -4.37
C GLU A 251 -8.84 -21.94 -3.85
N ASP A 252 -8.76 -22.13 -2.53
CA ASP A 252 -8.42 -23.40 -1.89
C ASP A 252 -9.34 -23.72 -0.71
N THR A 253 -9.14 -24.88 -0.09
CA THR A 253 -9.96 -25.39 1.02
C THR A 253 -9.74 -24.64 2.34
N GLY A 254 -8.84 -23.67 2.41
CA GLY A 254 -8.40 -23.06 3.65
C GLY A 254 -9.29 -21.90 4.11
N ILE A 255 -9.54 -21.80 5.41
CA ILE A 255 -10.29 -20.68 5.99
C ILE A 255 -9.37 -19.45 6.09
N GLY A 256 -9.79 -18.35 5.47
CA GLY A 256 -9.09 -17.07 5.52
C GLY A 256 -9.50 -16.16 6.69
N ARG A 257 -8.60 -15.25 7.08
CA ARG A 257 -8.84 -14.16 8.03
C ARG A 257 -8.63 -12.82 7.33
N THR A 258 -9.72 -12.17 6.98
CA THR A 258 -9.73 -10.86 6.29
C THR A 258 -9.74 -9.68 7.27
N ASP A 259 -9.82 -9.94 8.57
CA ASP A 259 -9.76 -8.96 9.65
C ASP A 259 -8.33 -8.78 10.20
N GLN A 260 -7.38 -9.60 9.75
CA GLN A 260 -6.03 -9.65 10.29
C GLN A 260 -5.01 -9.65 9.16
N TRP A 261 -4.06 -8.74 9.22
CA TRP A 261 -2.94 -8.72 8.28
C TRP A 261 -1.92 -9.81 8.58
N CYS A 262 -1.33 -10.34 7.51
CA CYS A 262 -0.22 -11.26 7.58
C CYS A 262 1.03 -10.53 8.10
N ARG A 263 1.68 -11.14 9.09
CA ARG A 263 2.91 -10.66 9.74
C ARG A 263 4.09 -11.59 9.50
N CYS A 264 3.95 -12.55 8.60
CA CYS A 264 5.04 -13.46 8.30
C CYS A 264 6.17 -12.65 7.64
N PRO A 265 7.44 -12.87 8.04
CA PRO A 265 8.57 -12.13 7.48
C PRO A 265 8.68 -12.29 5.96
N PHE A 266 8.28 -13.44 5.43
CA PHE A 266 8.22 -13.71 3.98
C PHE A 266 7.11 -12.96 3.22
N SER A 267 6.20 -12.28 3.93
CA SER A 267 5.06 -11.56 3.34
C SER A 267 5.23 -10.03 3.34
N VAL A 268 6.35 -9.54 3.86
CA VAL A 268 6.72 -8.12 3.92
C VAL A 268 7.93 -7.94 3.00
N GLY A 269 7.80 -7.18 1.92
CA GLY A 269 8.91 -6.83 1.02
C GLY A 269 9.36 -7.87 -0.02
N ARG A 270 9.18 -9.18 0.20
CA ARG A 270 9.52 -10.24 -0.77
C ARG A 270 8.48 -11.36 -0.79
N VAL A 271 7.24 -11.02 -1.11
CA VAL A 271 6.19 -12.04 -1.29
C VAL A 271 6.59 -12.90 -2.49
N ASP A 272 7.06 -14.13 -2.24
CA ASP A 272 6.99 -15.15 -3.27
C ASP A 272 5.51 -15.26 -3.65
N ARG A 273 5.14 -14.78 -4.84
CA ARG A 273 3.77 -14.80 -5.35
C ARG A 273 3.18 -16.21 -5.34
N ARG A 274 4.03 -17.25 -5.23
CA ARG A 274 3.63 -18.66 -5.11
C ARG A 274 3.10 -19.05 -3.74
N ALA A 275 3.11 -18.14 -2.75
CA ALA A 275 2.61 -18.39 -1.40
C ALA A 275 1.32 -17.60 -1.08
N THR A 276 0.58 -17.12 -2.07
CA THR A 276 -0.70 -16.42 -1.85
C THR A 276 -1.88 -17.16 -2.47
N VAL A 277 -3.08 -16.90 -1.94
CA VAL A 277 -4.35 -17.41 -2.48
C VAL A 277 -5.32 -16.24 -2.63
N ARG A 278 -6.06 -16.17 -3.73
CA ARG A 278 -7.04 -15.09 -3.91
C ARG A 278 -8.31 -15.38 -3.12
N PHE A 279 -8.99 -14.31 -2.74
CA PHE A 279 -10.30 -14.40 -2.13
C PHE A 279 -11.28 -13.36 -2.68
N GLU A 280 -12.56 -13.62 -2.51
CA GLU A 280 -13.65 -12.66 -2.65
C GLU A 280 -14.45 -12.62 -1.36
N LYS A 281 -14.74 -11.42 -0.85
CA LYS A 281 -15.57 -11.22 0.35
C LYS A 281 -16.93 -10.68 -0.08
N TRP A 282 -18.01 -11.33 0.34
CA TRP A 282 -19.37 -11.04 -0.10
C TRP A 282 -20.33 -10.83 1.08
N SER A 283 -21.40 -10.08 0.84
CA SER A 283 -22.52 -9.86 1.75
C SER A 283 -23.83 -10.08 1.01
N ASP A 284 -24.79 -10.78 1.63
CA ASP A 284 -26.14 -10.96 1.09
C ASP A 284 -26.85 -9.63 0.79
N ARG A 285 -26.46 -8.55 1.48
CA ARG A 285 -27.10 -7.24 1.37
C ARG A 285 -26.39 -6.32 0.40
N GLU A 286 -25.07 -6.38 0.37
CA GLU A 286 -24.23 -5.37 -0.29
C GLU A 286 -23.47 -5.92 -1.51
N GLY A 287 -23.56 -7.21 -1.77
CA GLY A 287 -22.83 -7.85 -2.87
C GLY A 287 -21.36 -8.03 -2.55
N LEU A 288 -20.49 -7.84 -3.54
CA LEU A 288 -19.05 -7.99 -3.37
C LEU A 288 -18.52 -6.85 -2.50
N LEU A 289 -18.06 -7.18 -1.31
CA LEU A 289 -17.45 -6.24 -0.37
C LEU A 289 -16.00 -5.93 -0.71
N GLY A 290 -15.28 -6.88 -1.32
CA GLY A 290 -13.90 -6.66 -1.73
C GLY A 290 -13.20 -7.93 -2.20
N THR A 291 -12.05 -7.73 -2.82
CA THR A 291 -11.16 -8.79 -3.27
C THR A 291 -9.79 -8.64 -2.64
N GLY A 292 -8.92 -9.63 -2.84
CA GLY A 292 -7.54 -9.52 -2.39
C GLY A 292 -6.80 -10.85 -2.37
N THR A 293 -5.72 -10.86 -1.60
CA THR A 293 -4.91 -12.07 -1.39
C THR A 293 -4.71 -12.38 0.09
N LEU A 294 -4.69 -13.67 0.42
CA LEU A 294 -4.34 -14.20 1.73
C LEU A 294 -2.99 -14.93 1.64
N HIS A 295 -2.31 -15.05 2.77
CA HIS A 295 -1.14 -15.91 2.89
C HIS A 295 -1.58 -17.38 2.83
N GLN A 296 -1.04 -18.15 1.88
CA GLN A 296 -1.43 -19.55 1.65
C GLN A 296 -1.02 -20.48 2.80
N HIS A 297 0.02 -20.14 3.57
CA HIS A 297 0.53 -20.95 4.67
C HIS A 297 -0.59 -21.31 5.66
N ALA A 298 -0.78 -22.62 5.90
CA ALA A 298 -1.91 -23.17 6.66
C ALA A 298 -2.06 -22.57 8.06
N ALA A 299 -0.95 -22.24 8.74
CA ALA A 299 -0.98 -21.61 10.06
C ALA A 299 -1.24 -20.09 10.06
N CYS A 300 -1.12 -19.41 8.92
CA CYS A 300 -1.27 -17.96 8.83
C CYS A 300 -2.64 -17.57 8.27
N ARG A 301 -2.91 -17.86 6.99
CA ARG A 301 -4.21 -17.59 6.32
C ARG A 301 -4.75 -16.17 6.50
N ARG A 302 -3.87 -15.19 6.68
CA ARG A 302 -4.19 -13.78 6.94
C ARG A 302 -4.02 -12.92 5.70
N LEU A 303 -4.64 -11.75 5.70
CA LEU A 303 -4.65 -10.78 4.61
C LEU A 303 -3.25 -10.31 4.22
N ILE A 304 -2.93 -10.33 2.92
CA ILE A 304 -1.71 -9.74 2.35
C ILE A 304 -2.05 -8.48 1.55
N THR A 305 -3.08 -8.54 0.69
CA THR A 305 -3.57 -7.37 -0.06
C THR A 305 -5.09 -7.28 -0.06
N ILE A 306 -5.58 -6.06 -0.24
CA ILE A 306 -6.96 -5.73 -0.60
C ILE A 306 -6.94 -5.17 -2.02
N ASP A 307 -7.69 -5.75 -2.94
CA ASP A 307 -7.77 -5.30 -4.34
C ASP A 307 -9.10 -4.57 -4.59
#